data_AF-A0A061A6L2-F1
#
_entry.id   AF-A0A061A6L2-F1
#
_cell.length_a   1.000
_cell.length_b   1.000
_cell.length_c   1.000
_cell.angle_alpha   90.00
_cell.angle_beta   90.00
_cell.angle_gamma   90.00
#
_symmetry.space_group_name_H-M   'P 1'
#
loop_
_entity.id
_entity.type
_entity.pdbx_description
1 polymer ?
#
loop_
_entity_poly.entity_id
_entity_poly.type
_entity_poly.pdbx_seq_one_letter_code
_entity_poly.pdbx_strand_id
1 'polypeptide(L)'
;MMEVCGEAENRLASELLQHEVQIEKDVLDPLNQLAEVDIPNILKQRKQLARLVLDYDSARARWLQATKSIISGTNTQALTAKADLLKEEVDEAMNKMELCK
;
A
#
# COMPACT_ATOMS: atom_id res chain seq x y z
N MET A 1 57.24 12.83 24.24
CA MET A 1 56.88 13.02 22.81
C MET A 1 56.08 11.83 22.30
N MET A 2 56.52 10.57 22.49
CA MET A 2 55.73 9.38 22.12
C MET A 2 54.38 9.25 22.87
N GLU A 3 54.31 9.61 24.16
CA GLU A 3 53.05 9.50 24.94
C GLU A 3 51.94 10.38 24.37
N VAL A 4 52.25 11.62 23.99
CA VAL A 4 51.28 12.55 23.40
C VAL A 4 50.77 12.07 22.05
N CYS A 5 51.63 11.40 21.26
CA CYS A 5 51.22 10.78 20.00
C CYS A 5 50.26 9.60 20.25
N GLY A 6 50.57 8.72 21.21
CA GLY A 6 49.69 7.60 21.56
C GLY A 6 48.33 8.04 22.12
N GLU A 7 48.31 9.12 22.91
CA GLU A 7 47.04 9.71 23.37
C GLU A 7 46.22 10.29 22.21
N ALA A 8 46.87 10.98 21.26
CA ALA A 8 46.19 11.53 20.09
C ALA A 8 45.60 10.44 19.19
N GLU A 9 46.36 9.37 18.95
CA GLU A 9 45.90 8.19 18.18
C GLU A 9 44.70 7.51 18.86
N ASN A 10 44.74 7.33 20.18
CA ASN A 10 43.62 6.76 20.93
C ASN A 10 42.35 7.62 20.85
N ARG A 11 42.48 8.95 20.94
CA ARG A 11 41.34 9.86 20.76
C ARG A 11 40.78 9.77 19.35
N LEU A 12 41.63 9.77 18.34
CA LEU A 12 41.20 9.65 16.95
C LEU A 12 40.46 8.32 16.71
N ALA A 13 40.97 7.22 17.25
CA ALA A 13 40.33 5.90 17.16
C ALA A 13 38.94 5.90 17.84
N SER A 14 38.82 6.54 19.01
CA SER A 14 37.54 6.67 19.71
C SER A 14 36.53 7.52 18.92
N GLU A 15 36.95 8.65 18.37
CA GLU A 15 36.10 9.51 17.55
C GLU A 15 35.65 8.81 16.28
N LEU A 16 36.56 8.07 15.61
CA LEU A 16 36.23 7.28 14.43
C LEU A 16 35.16 6.22 14.75
N LEU A 17 35.36 5.47 15.83
CA LEU A 17 34.39 4.45 16.26
C LEU A 17 33.02 5.06 16.55
N GLN A 18 32.97 6.18 17.28
CA GLN A 18 31.72 6.86 17.59
C GLN A 18 31.02 7.35 16.31
N HIS A 19 31.78 7.90 15.38
CA HIS A 19 31.26 8.35 14.09
C HIS A 19 30.67 7.20 13.26
N GLU A 20 31.35 6.06 13.20
CA GLU A 20 30.84 4.87 12.50
C GLU A 20 29.52 4.37 13.11
N VAL A 21 29.47 4.25 14.44
CA VAL A 21 28.24 3.87 15.16
C VAL A 21 27.11 4.87 14.93
N GLN A 22 27.43 6.16 14.86
CA GLN A 22 26.42 7.19 14.61
C GLN A 22 25.89 7.10 13.18
N ILE A 23 26.76 6.86 12.19
CA ILE A 23 26.34 6.65 10.79
C ILE A 23 25.43 5.42 10.67
N GLU A 24 25.79 4.32 11.33
CA GLU A 24 24.98 3.10 11.29
C GLU A 24 23.56 3.39 11.80
N LYS A 25 23.44 4.03 12.97
CA LYS A 25 22.15 4.30 13.61
C LYS A 25 21.32 5.39 12.94
N ASP A 26 21.95 6.49 12.54
CA ASP A 26 21.21 7.67 12.08
C ASP A 26 20.97 7.64 10.57
N VAL A 27 21.74 6.83 9.83
CA VAL A 27 21.68 6.79 8.37
C VAL A 27 21.35 5.40 7.86
N LEU A 28 22.15 4.38 8.22
CA LEU A 28 21.97 3.05 7.63
C LEU A 28 20.70 2.37 8.13
N ASP A 29 20.43 2.42 9.43
CA ASP A 29 19.23 1.81 10.04
C ASP A 29 17.92 2.40 9.46
N PRO A 30 17.73 3.74 9.37
CA PRO A 30 16.55 4.32 8.74
C PRO A 30 16.43 3.99 7.25
N LEU A 31 17.55 3.96 6.51
CA LEU A 31 17.54 3.58 5.11
C LEU A 31 17.15 2.11 4.93
N ASN A 32 17.63 1.23 5.80
CA ASN A 32 17.28 -0.18 5.77
C ASN A 32 15.80 -0.39 6.13
N GLN A 33 15.29 0.30 7.15
CA GLN A 33 13.86 0.29 7.49
C GLN A 33 12.99 0.77 6.31
N LEU A 34 13.38 1.87 5.67
CA LEU A 34 12.70 2.39 4.49
C LEU A 34 12.71 1.39 3.33
N ALA A 35 13.87 0.81 3.03
CA ALA A 35 14.08 -0.08 1.89
C ALA A 35 13.42 -1.45 2.07
N GLU A 36 13.55 -2.06 3.25
CA GLU A 36 13.15 -3.44 3.50
C GLU A 36 11.74 -3.56 4.09
N VAL A 37 11.18 -2.48 4.65
CA VAL A 37 9.87 -2.52 5.30
C VAL A 37 8.89 -1.55 4.66
N ASP A 38 9.19 -0.26 4.67
CA ASP A 38 8.19 0.75 4.30
C ASP A 38 7.88 0.72 2.81
N ILE A 39 8.90 0.69 1.94
CA ILE A 39 8.72 0.62 0.49
C ILE A 39 7.96 -0.66 0.08
N PRO A 40 8.33 -1.89 0.52
CA PRO A 40 7.59 -3.10 0.21
C PRO A 40 6.12 -3.05 0.69
N ASN A 41 5.87 -2.48 1.86
CA ASN A 41 4.51 -2.34 2.39
C ASN A 41 3.67 -1.37 1.53
N ILE A 42 4.22 -0.22 1.16
CA ILE A 42 3.56 0.75 0.26
C ILE A 42 3.27 0.08 -1.09
N LEU A 43 4.22 -0.65 -1.65
CA LEU A 43 4.02 -1.37 -2.92
C LEU A 43 2.92 -2.44 -2.82
N LYS A 44 2.87 -3.18 -1.71
CA LYS A 44 1.85 -4.19 -1.43
C LYS A 44 0.46 -3.54 -1.33
N GLN A 45 0.33 -2.47 -0.56
CA GLN A 45 -0.91 -1.71 -0.41
C GLN A 45 -1.38 -1.13 -1.75
N ARG A 46 -0.47 -0.52 -2.52
CA ARG A 46 -0.78 0.02 -3.85
C ARG A 46 -1.30 -1.06 -4.80
N LYS A 47 -0.67 -2.25 -4.79
CA LYS A 47 -1.12 -3.39 -5.61
C LYS A 47 -2.50 -3.91 -5.18
N GLN A 48 -2.76 -3.95 -3.87
CA GLN A 48 -4.06 -4.33 -3.33
C GLN A 48 -5.15 -3.32 -3.73
N LEU A 49 -4.89 -2.03 -3.56
CA LEU A 49 -5.82 -0.97 -3.94
C LEU A 49 -6.13 -1.02 -5.44
N ALA A 50 -5.11 -1.18 -6.29
CA ALA A 50 -5.31 -1.31 -7.74
C ALA A 50 -6.23 -2.49 -8.09
N ARG A 51 -6.11 -3.62 -7.39
CA ARG A 51 -7.01 -4.77 -7.56
C ARG A 51 -8.45 -4.43 -7.13
N LEU A 52 -8.62 -3.80 -5.98
CA LEU A 52 -9.95 -3.44 -5.46
C LEU A 52 -10.67 -2.43 -6.36
N VAL A 53 -9.94 -1.47 -6.94
CA VAL A 53 -10.48 -0.54 -7.93
C VAL A 53 -10.99 -1.30 -9.16
N LEU A 54 -10.21 -2.25 -9.69
CA LEU A 54 -10.64 -3.08 -10.83
C LEU A 54 -11.87 -3.95 -10.50
N ASP A 55 -11.90 -4.53 -9.31
CA ASP A 55 -13.03 -5.35 -8.84
C ASP A 55 -14.31 -4.49 -8.74
N TYR A 56 -14.21 -3.27 -8.20
CA TYR A 56 -15.30 -2.29 -8.15
C TYR A 56 -15.77 -1.86 -9.55
N ASP A 57 -14.84 -1.49 -10.45
CA ASP A 57 -15.17 -1.10 -11.82
C ASP A 57 -15.88 -2.24 -12.58
N SER A 58 -15.41 -3.48 -12.38
CA SER A 58 -16.03 -4.69 -12.96
C SER A 58 -17.44 -4.94 -12.42
N ALA A 59 -17.65 -4.85 -11.10
CA ALA A 59 -18.97 -4.95 -10.49
C ALA A 59 -19.91 -3.86 -11.03
N ARG A 60 -19.43 -2.62 -11.11
CA ARG A 60 -20.19 -1.48 -11.62
C ARG A 60 -20.58 -1.66 -13.08
N ALA A 61 -19.69 -2.19 -13.92
CA ALA A 61 -19.98 -2.49 -15.32
C ALA A 61 -21.09 -3.56 -15.47
N ARG A 62 -21.03 -4.64 -14.66
CA ARG A 62 -22.06 -5.69 -14.63
C ARG A 62 -23.42 -5.14 -14.21
N TRP A 63 -23.45 -4.30 -13.16
CA TRP A 63 -24.68 -3.64 -12.72
C TRP A 63 -25.27 -2.73 -13.81
N LEU A 64 -24.46 -1.87 -14.42
CA LEU A 64 -24.91 -0.99 -15.52
C LEU A 64 -25.47 -1.78 -16.70
N GLN A 65 -24.88 -2.92 -17.04
CA GLN A 65 -25.38 -3.80 -18.09
C GLN A 65 -26.75 -4.39 -17.71
N ALA A 66 -26.92 -4.87 -16.48
CA ALA A 66 -28.19 -5.40 -16.00
C ALA A 66 -29.29 -4.33 -15.99
N THR A 67 -28.98 -3.11 -15.55
CA THR A 67 -29.91 -1.98 -15.54
C THR A 67 -30.37 -1.60 -16.95
N LYS A 68 -29.48 -1.62 -17.95
CA LYS A 68 -29.86 -1.41 -19.37
C LYS A 68 -30.80 -2.49 -19.87
N SER A 69 -30.60 -3.75 -19.48
CA SER A 69 -31.46 -4.87 -19.89
C SER A 69 -32.90 -4.75 -19.37
N ILE A 70 -33.12 -4.10 -18.22
CA ILE A 70 -34.48 -3.85 -17.67
C ILE A 70 -35.32 -3.02 -18.66
N ILE A 71 -34.71 -2.03 -19.31
CA ILE A 71 -35.40 -1.07 -20.21
C ILE A 71 -35.90 -1.75 -21.49
N SER A 72 -35.21 -2.79 -21.96
CA SER A 72 -35.51 -3.47 -23.23
C SER A 72 -36.14 -4.85 -23.07
N GLY A 73 -36.33 -5.34 -21.84
CA GLY A 73 -36.75 -6.71 -21.55
C GLY A 73 -38.24 -6.86 -21.24
N THR A 74 -38.84 -7.97 -21.69
CA THR A 74 -40.24 -8.34 -21.39
C THR A 74 -40.42 -8.96 -19.99
N ASN A 75 -39.34 -9.37 -19.32
CA ASN A 75 -39.36 -9.94 -17.96
C ASN A 75 -38.76 -8.97 -16.92
N THR A 76 -39.43 -7.84 -16.72
CA THR A 76 -38.93 -6.71 -15.93
C THR A 76 -38.67 -7.09 -14.46
N GLN A 77 -39.56 -7.87 -13.81
CA GLN A 77 -39.40 -8.23 -12.39
C GLN A 77 -38.11 -9.01 -12.11
N ALA A 78 -37.81 -10.04 -12.91
CA ALA A 78 -36.60 -10.84 -12.72
C ALA A 78 -35.32 -10.04 -13.01
N LEU A 79 -35.38 -9.12 -13.99
CA LEU A 79 -34.26 -8.24 -14.34
C LEU A 79 -33.99 -7.19 -13.25
N THR A 80 -35.05 -6.65 -12.63
CA THR A 80 -34.93 -5.73 -11.49
C THR A 80 -34.29 -6.43 -10.29
N ALA A 81 -34.77 -7.62 -9.91
CA ALA A 81 -34.17 -8.37 -8.80
C ALA A 81 -32.68 -8.68 -9.03
N LYS A 82 -32.30 -9.01 -10.27
CA LYS A 82 -30.90 -9.20 -10.65
C LYS A 82 -30.08 -7.91 -10.54
N ALA A 83 -30.63 -6.78 -10.95
CA ALA A 83 -29.95 -5.49 -10.82
C ALA A 83 -29.78 -5.06 -9.36
N ASP A 84 -30.73 -5.36 -8.49
CA ASP A 84 -30.63 -5.09 -7.05
C ASP A 84 -29.52 -5.93 -6.40
N LEU A 85 -29.44 -7.23 -6.69
CA LEU A 85 -28.33 -8.08 -6.23
C LEU A 85 -26.96 -7.57 -6.70
N LEU A 86 -26.86 -7.17 -7.97
CA LEU A 86 -25.61 -6.62 -8.51
C LEU A 86 -25.27 -5.26 -7.89
N LYS A 87 -26.25 -4.51 -7.41
CA LYS A 87 -26.03 -3.25 -6.70
C LYS A 87 -25.39 -3.51 -5.33
N GLU A 88 -25.85 -4.52 -4.60
CA GLU A 88 -25.24 -4.94 -3.34
C GLU A 88 -23.77 -5.33 -3.54
N GLU A 89 -23.44 -6.08 -4.61
CA GLU A 89 -22.04 -6.40 -4.95
C GLU A 89 -21.19 -5.15 -5.22
N VAL A 90 -21.76 -4.13 -5.87
CA VAL A 90 -21.07 -2.85 -6.13
C VAL A 90 -20.78 -2.12 -4.83
N ASP A 91 -21.78 -2.03 -3.94
CA ASP A 91 -21.66 -1.35 -2.65
C ASP A 91 -20.63 -2.07 -1.75
N GLU A 92 -20.60 -3.41 -1.75
CA GLU A 92 -19.58 -4.20 -1.05
C GLU A 92 -18.17 -3.97 -1.62
N ALA A 93 -18.01 -3.97 -2.95
CA ALA A 93 -16.73 -3.73 -3.59
C ALA A 93 -16.23 -2.30 -3.31
N MET A 94 -17.13 -1.31 -3.30
CA MET A 94 -16.84 0.07 -2.94
C MET A 94 -16.36 0.17 -1.49
N ASN A 95 -17.07 -0.44 -0.54
CA ASN A 95 -16.66 -0.44 0.87
C ASN A 95 -15.28 -1.05 1.07
N LYS A 96 -14.96 -2.17 0.39
CA LYS A 96 -13.63 -2.79 0.46
C LYS A 96 -12.54 -1.88 -0.11
N MET A 97 -12.83 -1.18 -1.21
CA MET A 97 -11.90 -0.22 -1.81
C MET A 97 -11.65 0.98 -0.89
N GLU A 98 -12.69 1.58 -0.29
CA GLU A 98 -12.55 2.73 0.61
C GLU A 98 -11.80 2.37 1.90
N LEU A 99 -11.98 1.16 2.44
CA LEU A 99 -11.23 0.71 3.62
C LEU A 99 -9.73 0.50 3.35
N CYS A 100 -9.35 0.34 2.08
CA CYS A 100 -7.97 0.11 1.67
C CYS A 100 -7.24 1.40 1.23
N LYS A 101 -7.94 2.52 1.16
CA LYS A 101 -7.37 3.85 0.90
C LYS A 101 -6.80 4.45 2.18
#